data_AF-A0A497RN59-F1
#
_entry.id   AF-A0A497RN59-F1
#
_cell.length_a   1.000
_cell.length_b   1.000
_cell.length_c   1.000
_cell.angle_alpha   90.00
_cell.angle_beta   90.00
_cell.angle_gamma   90.00
#
_symmetry.space_group_name_H-M   'P 1'
#
loop_
_entity.id
_entity.type
_entity.pdbx_description
1 polymer ?
#
loop_
_entity_poly.entity_id
_entity_poly.type
_entity_poly.pdbx_seq_one_letter_code
_entity_poly.pdbx_strand_id
1 'polypeptide(L)'
;MRMKKTKFENIEIIIDYNVDRPPECKGSTELYSIFEDGTISYCICYECATLDKHIDREHVEKVVSILETILKKIKEKYGSL
;
A
#
# COMPACT_ATOMS: atom_id res chain seq x y z
N MET A 1 -22.62 18.29 -15.07
CA MET A 1 -22.44 17.64 -13.75
C MET A 1 -20.97 17.76 -13.34
N ARG A 2 -20.65 18.53 -12.29
CA ARG A 2 -19.29 18.51 -11.71
C ARG A 2 -19.15 17.22 -10.91
N MET A 3 -18.28 16.30 -11.33
CA MET A 3 -17.93 15.15 -10.50
C MET A 3 -17.40 15.67 -9.17
N LYS A 4 -18.04 15.28 -8.05
CA LYS A 4 -17.44 15.46 -6.73
C LYS A 4 -16.10 14.72 -6.76
N LYS A 5 -14.98 15.44 -6.55
CA LYS A 5 -13.71 14.79 -6.24
C LYS A 5 -13.91 14.04 -4.93
N THR A 6 -14.16 12.75 -5.00
CA THR A 6 -13.99 11.85 -3.85
C THR A 6 -12.50 11.85 -3.55
N LYS A 7 -12.10 12.65 -2.55
CA LYS A 7 -10.76 12.56 -1.98
C LYS A 7 -10.68 11.20 -1.28
N PHE A 8 -9.73 10.36 -1.67
CA PHE A 8 -9.37 9.20 -0.86
C PHE A 8 -8.46 9.70 0.25
N GLU A 9 -8.59 9.16 1.46
CA GLU A 9 -7.72 9.52 2.60
C GLU A 9 -6.34 8.89 2.42
N ASN A 10 -6.31 7.60 2.09
CA ASN A 10 -5.11 6.84 1.75
C ASN A 10 -5.50 5.60 0.89
N ILE A 11 -4.52 5.01 0.22
CA ILE A 11 -4.62 3.67 -0.38
C ILE A 11 -3.91 2.70 0.54
N GLU A 12 -4.61 1.67 0.99
CA GLU A 12 -4.01 0.61 1.81
C GLU A 12 -3.77 -0.65 0.97
N ILE A 13 -2.52 -1.12 0.98
CA ILE A 13 -2.12 -2.38 0.36
C ILE A 13 -1.84 -3.37 1.49
N ILE A 14 -2.77 -4.28 1.70
CA ILE A 14 -2.62 -5.38 2.65
C ILE A 14 -1.74 -6.47 2.01
N ILE A 15 -0.58 -6.75 2.61
CA ILE A 15 0.41 -7.72 2.12
C ILE A 15 0.11 -9.15 2.60
N ASP A 16 -0.72 -9.27 3.63
CA ASP A 16 -1.34 -10.49 4.16
C ASP A 16 -0.55 -11.31 5.21
N TYR A 17 -1.34 -12.15 5.89
CA TYR A 17 -1.18 -12.83 7.17
C TYR A 17 -0.09 -13.91 7.16
N ASN A 18 1.05 -13.62 7.79
CA ASN A 18 2.05 -14.64 8.02
C ASN A 18 1.66 -15.47 9.26
N VAL A 19 1.62 -16.80 9.14
CA VAL A 19 1.19 -17.75 10.19
C VAL A 19 2.31 -17.96 11.24
N ASP A 20 3.55 -17.73 10.85
CA ASP A 20 4.76 -17.79 11.69
C ASP A 20 5.13 -16.43 12.29
N ARG A 21 4.12 -15.65 12.73
CA ARG A 21 4.39 -14.42 13.48
C ARG A 21 4.74 -14.76 14.93
N PRO A 22 5.67 -14.02 15.55
CA PRO A 22 5.85 -14.05 16.99
C PRO A 22 4.49 -13.92 17.70
N PRO A 23 4.26 -14.59 18.85
CA PRO A 23 2.97 -14.58 19.55
C PRO A 23 2.39 -13.18 19.78
N GLU A 24 3.26 -12.20 20.04
CA GLU A 24 2.93 -10.78 20.21
C GLU A 24 2.35 -10.16 18.93
N CYS A 25 2.70 -10.66 17.75
CA CYS A 25 2.22 -10.14 16.48
C CYS A 25 1.02 -10.93 15.93
N LYS A 26 0.47 -11.89 16.69
CA LYS A 26 -0.68 -12.70 16.29
C LYS A 26 -1.92 -11.81 16.10
N GLY A 27 -2.48 -11.81 14.89
CA GLY A 27 -3.65 -10.99 14.56
C GLY A 27 -3.34 -9.62 13.95
N SER A 28 -2.07 -9.22 13.91
CA SER A 28 -1.67 -7.98 13.24
C SER A 28 -1.70 -8.13 11.72
N THR A 29 -1.96 -7.03 11.02
CA THR A 29 -1.89 -6.94 9.55
C THR A 29 -0.57 -6.30 9.16
N GLU A 30 0.11 -6.86 8.15
CA GLU A 30 1.20 -6.15 7.49
C GLU A 30 0.62 -5.40 6.29
N LEU A 31 0.90 -4.10 6.21
CA LEU A 31 0.32 -3.23 5.19
C LEU A 31 1.22 -2.06 4.82
N TYR A 32 0.97 -1.53 3.63
CA TYR A 32 1.42 -0.21 3.22
C TYR A 32 0.24 0.75 3.18
N SER A 33 0.43 1.99 3.62
CA SER A 33 -0.51 3.10 3.46
C SER A 33 0.13 4.17 2.57
N ILE A 34 -0.54 4.53 1.48
CA ILE A 34 -0.09 5.56 0.53
C ILE A 34 -1.02 6.77 0.63
N PHE A 35 -0.49 7.92 1.03
CA PHE A 35 -1.26 9.14 1.24
C PHE A 35 -1.39 9.98 -0.05
N GLU A 36 -2.28 10.99 -0.02
CA GLU A 36 -2.56 11.87 -1.17
C GLU A 36 -1.30 12.59 -1.71
N ASP A 37 -0.32 12.86 -0.85
CA ASP A 37 0.96 13.52 -1.19
C ASP A 37 2.03 12.56 -1.72
N GLY A 38 1.73 11.26 -1.77
CA GLY A 38 2.66 10.21 -2.16
C GLY A 38 3.55 9.70 -1.02
N THR A 39 3.36 10.18 0.21
CA THR A 39 4.00 9.60 1.40
C THR A 39 3.57 8.13 1.55
N ILE A 40 4.51 7.26 1.87
CA ILE A 40 4.25 5.84 2.11
C ILE A 40 4.62 5.50 3.55
N SER A 41 3.70 4.88 4.27
CA SER A 41 3.99 4.25 5.55
C SER A 41 3.91 2.74 5.42
N TYR A 42 4.80 2.05 6.12
CA TYR A 42 4.78 0.59 6.25
C TYR A 42 4.53 0.24 7.71
N CYS A 43 3.58 -0.67 7.94
CA CYS A 43 3.26 -1.17 9.26
C CYS A 43 3.42 -2.69 9.30
N ILE A 44 4.12 -3.16 10.32
CA ILE A 44 4.26 -4.59 10.65
C ILE A 44 4.14 -4.75 12.17
N CYS A 45 3.29 -5.70 12.59
CA CYS A 45 3.02 -5.92 14.01
C CYS A 45 2.48 -4.66 14.73
N TYR A 46 3.25 -4.05 15.63
CA TYR A 46 2.93 -2.80 16.34
C TYR A 46 3.77 -1.62 15.86
N GLU A 47 4.65 -1.83 14.90
CA GLU A 47 5.59 -0.83 14.41
C GLU A 47 5.10 -0.29 13.08
N CYS A 48 5.09 1.05 12.98
CA CYS A 48 4.77 1.77 11.77
C CYS A 48 5.84 2.82 11.55
N ALA A 49 6.34 2.91 10.32
CA ALA A 49 7.31 3.91 9.93
C ALA A 49 6.94 4.50 8.57
N THR A 50 7.17 5.80 8.41
CA THR A 50 7.18 6.45 7.10
C THR A 50 8.46 6.06 6.37
N LEU A 51 8.33 5.62 5.13
CA LEU A 51 9.44 5.17 4.31
C LEU A 51 10.20 6.36 3.73
N ASP A 52 11.52 6.33 3.80
CA ASP A 52 12.40 7.23 3.07
C ASP A 52 12.88 6.54 1.79
N LYS A 53 12.56 7.10 0.62
CA LYS A 53 12.93 6.52 -0.68
C LYS A 53 14.43 6.26 -0.89
N HIS A 54 15.30 6.96 -0.16
CA HIS A 54 16.75 6.79 -0.24
C HIS A 54 17.27 5.68 0.66
N ILE A 55 16.51 5.30 1.68
CA ILE A 55 16.85 4.27 2.66
C ILE A 55 16.06 2.99 2.38
N ASP A 56 14.75 3.11 2.25
CA ASP A 56 13.76 2.03 2.11
C ASP A 56 13.38 1.75 0.65
N ARG A 57 14.37 1.90 -0.24
CA ARG A 57 14.16 1.81 -1.69
C ARG A 57 13.44 0.54 -2.12
N GLU A 58 13.76 -0.60 -1.50
CA GLU A 58 13.11 -1.89 -1.80
C GLU A 58 11.61 -1.89 -1.49
N HIS A 59 11.21 -1.35 -0.33
CA HIS A 59 9.80 -1.23 0.04
C HIS A 59 9.07 -0.29 -0.92
N VAL A 60 9.69 0.83 -1.30
CA VAL A 60 9.11 1.78 -2.26
C VAL A 60 8.95 1.14 -3.65
N GLU A 61 9.96 0.44 -4.15
CA GLU A 61 9.90 -0.28 -5.43
C GLU A 61 8.81 -1.38 -5.41
N LYS A 62 8.67 -2.10 -4.29
CA LYS A 62 7.60 -3.09 -4.10
C LYS A 62 6.21 -2.46 -4.19
N VAL A 63 6.00 -1.32 -3.51
CA VAL A 63 4.72 -0.58 -3.57
C VAL A 63 4.42 -0.13 -5.00
N VAL A 64 5.40 0.46 -5.70
CA VAL A 64 5.26 0.88 -7.10
C VAL A 64 4.85 -0.31 -7.98
N SER A 65 5.54 -1.45 -7.85
CA SER A 65 5.26 -2.65 -8.64
C SER A 65 3.83 -3.19 -8.43
N ILE A 66 3.34 -3.17 -7.19
CA ILE A 66 1.96 -3.59 -6.86
C ILE A 66 0.96 -2.63 -7.53
N LEU A 67 1.18 -1.32 -7.41
CA LEU A 67 0.29 -0.31 -8.02
C LEU A 67 0.27 -0.43 -9.55
N GLU A 68 1.43 -0.60 -10.20
CA GLU A 68 1.51 -0.81 -11.65
C GLU A 68 0.77 -2.08 -12.09
N THR A 69 0.91 -3.16 -11.33
CA THR A 69 0.21 -4.43 -11.59
C THR A 69 -1.30 -4.27 -11.46
N ILE A 70 -1.77 -3.59 -10.40
CA ILE A 70 -3.19 -3.32 -10.18
C ILE A 70 -3.76 -2.46 -11.32
N LEU A 71 -3.07 -1.37 -11.67
CA LEU A 71 -3.48 -0.49 -12.76
C LEU A 71 -3.54 -1.22 -14.09
N LYS A 72 -2.56 -2.09 -14.38
CA LYS A 72 -2.57 -2.95 -15.57
C LYS A 72 -3.82 -3.84 -15.59
N LYS A 73 -4.11 -4.56 -14.50
CA LYS A 73 -5.30 -5.42 -14.39
C LYS A 73 -6.61 -4.66 -14.55
N ILE A 74 -6.71 -3.46 -13.98
CA ILE A 74 -7.89 -2.60 -14.14
C ILE A 74 -8.07 -2.20 -15.61
N LYS A 75 -7.01 -1.74 -16.27
CA LYS A 75 -7.02 -1.38 -17.69
C LYS A 75 -7.40 -2.56 -18.59
N GLU A 76 -6.88 -3.75 -18.31
CA GLU A 76 -7.24 -4.96 -19.06
C GLU A 76 -8.72 -5.33 -18.90
N LYS A 77 -9.28 -5.16 -17.70
CA LYS A 77 -10.67 -5.53 -17.41
C LYS A 77 -11.71 -4.54 -17.93
N TYR A 78 -11.41 -3.25 -17.85
CA TYR A 78 -12.38 -2.17 -18.14
C TYR A 78 -12.06 -1.40 -19.43
N GLY A 79 -10.98 -1.74 -20.14
CA GLY A 79 -10.45 -0.93 -21.24
C GLY A 79 -9.63 0.26 -20.73
N SER A 80 -8.94 0.95 -21.64
CA SER A 80 -8.19 2.17 -21.32
C SER A 80 -9.12 3.24 -20.75
N LEU A 81 -8.95 3.57 -19.46
CA LEU A 81 -9.36 4.85 -18.88
C LEU A 81 -8.76 6.02 -19.66
#